data_AF-A0A7C3SIQ6-F1
#
_entry.id   AF-A0A7C3SIQ6-F1
#
_cell.length_a   1.000
_cell.length_b   1.000
_cell.length_c   1.000
_cell.angle_alpha   90.00
_cell.angle_beta   90.00
_cell.angle_gamma   90.00
#
_symmetry.space_group_name_H-M   'P 1'
#
loop_
_entity.id
_entity.type
_entity.pdbx_description
1 polymer ?
#
loop_
_entity_poly.entity_id
_entity_poly.type
_entity_poly.pdbx_seq_one_letter_code
_entity_poly.pdbx_strand_id
1 'polypeptide(L)'
;MLCPMLGRAIALVREDQLSLAIGKRGQNVRLASKLCGWDIDIMTQTELDQRIEKAMADFTSLEGISEELAERLIGEGFLTFDDLSVIEPSALMAMGNLTEDQVTQIIEQAEQRAEEAEKLAAQEKQRAKQPEQQPAAATVSPEQPTPDQSPGTPTT
;
A
#
# COMPACT_ATOMS: atom_id res chain seq x y z
N MET A 1 -13.03 -12.23 -6.99
CA MET A 1 -11.87 -12.64 -7.81
C MET A 1 -11.26 -13.87 -7.18
N LEU A 2 -10.90 -14.89 -7.96
CA LEU A 2 -10.29 -16.13 -7.44
C LEU A 2 -8.83 -16.15 -7.86
N CYS A 3 -7.93 -16.41 -6.91
CA CYS A 3 -6.48 -16.45 -7.12
C CYS A 3 -6.04 -17.91 -6.86
N PRO A 4 -6.20 -18.82 -7.84
CA PRO A 4 -6.03 -20.26 -7.62
C PRO A 4 -4.59 -20.62 -7.26
N MET A 5 -3.60 -19.86 -7.73
CA MET A 5 -2.18 -20.09 -7.41
C MET A 5 -1.85 -19.86 -5.93
N LEU A 6 -2.60 -18.97 -5.26
CA LEU A 6 -2.39 -18.60 -3.85
C LEU A 6 -3.41 -19.26 -2.92
N GLY A 7 -4.38 -20.00 -3.46
CA GLY A 7 -5.52 -20.51 -2.69
C GLY A 7 -6.37 -19.40 -2.05
N ARG A 8 -6.34 -18.19 -2.63
CA ARG A 8 -6.98 -16.97 -2.09
C ARG A 8 -8.22 -16.61 -2.90
N ALA A 9 -9.28 -16.17 -2.23
CA ALA A 9 -10.50 -15.64 -2.83
C ALA A 9 -10.75 -14.22 -2.32
N ILE A 10 -10.95 -13.27 -3.23
CA ILE A 10 -11.34 -11.91 -2.90
C ILE A 10 -12.86 -11.78 -3.07
N ALA A 11 -13.55 -11.51 -1.96
CA ALA A 11 -14.98 -11.26 -1.90
C ALA A 11 -15.26 -9.75 -1.88
N LEU A 12 -15.87 -9.26 -2.95
CA LEU A 12 -16.25 -7.86 -3.08
C LEU A 12 -17.60 -7.60 -2.43
N VAL A 13 -17.61 -6.68 -1.48
CA VAL A 13 -18.82 -6.27 -0.76
C VAL A 13 -18.97 -4.76 -0.77
N ARG A 14 -20.20 -4.30 -0.60
CA ARG A 14 -20.45 -2.87 -0.40
C ARG A 14 -19.97 -2.44 0.99
N GLU A 15 -19.65 -1.16 1.14
CA GLU A 15 -19.16 -0.58 2.41
C GLU A 15 -20.14 -0.83 3.57
N ASP A 16 -21.44 -0.76 3.32
CA ASP A 16 -22.50 -1.03 4.32
C ASP A 16 -22.51 -2.49 4.81
N GLN A 17 -22.01 -3.42 3.98
CA GLN A 17 -22.00 -4.86 4.26
C GLN A 17 -20.63 -5.39 4.71
N LEU A 18 -19.57 -4.58 4.66
CA LEU A 18 -18.21 -5.01 5.01
C LEU A 18 -18.14 -5.58 6.43
N SER A 19 -18.72 -4.87 7.40
CA SER A 19 -18.74 -5.32 8.81
C SER A 19 -19.53 -6.62 8.99
N LEU A 20 -20.65 -6.78 8.27
CA LEU A 20 -21.47 -7.99 8.33
C LEU A 20 -20.74 -9.19 7.70
N ALA A 21 -20.09 -8.96 6.56
CA ALA A 21 -19.37 -9.98 5.81
C ALA A 21 -18.16 -10.51 6.60
N ILE A 22 -17.40 -9.65 7.26
CA ILE A 22 -16.32 -10.04 8.17
C ILE A 22 -16.89 -10.75 9.41
N GLY A 23 -17.98 -10.23 9.96
CA GLY A 23 -18.62 -10.73 11.17
C GLY A 23 -17.86 -10.33 12.45
N LYS A 24 -18.47 -10.60 13.61
CA LYS A 24 -17.85 -10.27 14.92
C LYS A 24 -16.52 -11.02 15.07
N ARG A 25 -15.44 -10.26 15.27
CA ARG A 25 -14.06 -10.80 15.38
C ARG A 25 -13.64 -11.66 14.17
N GLY A 26 -14.18 -11.39 12.97
CA GLY A 26 -13.84 -12.17 11.77
C GLY A 26 -14.42 -13.59 11.76
N GLN A 27 -15.45 -13.87 12.57
CA GLN A 27 -16.02 -15.22 12.66
C GLN A 27 -16.57 -15.70 11.31
N ASN A 28 -17.25 -14.82 10.57
CA ASN A 28 -17.90 -15.21 9.31
C ASN A 28 -16.85 -15.55 8.25
N VAL A 29 -15.86 -14.66 8.05
CA VAL A 29 -14.77 -14.90 7.11
C VAL A 29 -13.98 -16.16 7.47
N ARG A 30 -13.67 -16.38 8.76
CA ARG A 30 -12.90 -17.55 9.19
C ARG A 30 -13.65 -18.87 9.03
N LEU A 31 -14.97 -18.88 9.24
CA LEU A 31 -15.80 -20.05 8.98
C LEU A 31 -15.92 -20.32 7.48
N ALA A 32 -16.13 -19.28 6.68
CA ALA A 32 -16.20 -19.38 5.23
C ALA A 32 -14.87 -19.92 4.65
N SER A 33 -13.72 -19.40 5.09
CA SER A 33 -12.41 -19.90 4.65
C SER A 33 -12.23 -21.39 4.97
N LYS A 34 -12.64 -21.83 6.16
CA LYS A 34 -12.58 -23.25 6.56
C LYS A 34 -13.52 -24.14 5.75
N LEU A 35 -14.70 -23.64 5.40
CA LEU A 35 -15.71 -24.38 4.66
C LEU A 35 -15.35 -24.51 3.17
N CYS A 36 -14.83 -23.44 2.59
CA CYS A 36 -14.42 -23.39 1.19
C CYS A 36 -13.02 -23.98 0.97
N GLY A 37 -12.18 -24.02 2.00
CA GLY A 37 -10.78 -24.43 1.88
C GLY A 37 -9.88 -23.40 1.20
N TRP A 38 -10.34 -22.15 1.11
CA TRP A 38 -9.65 -21.03 0.48
C TRP A 38 -9.48 -19.91 1.49
N ASP A 39 -8.42 -19.12 1.37
CA ASP A 39 -8.25 -17.92 2.19
C ASP A 39 -9.10 -16.77 1.62
N ILE A 40 -10.16 -16.38 2.34
CA ILE A 40 -11.11 -15.36 1.87
C ILE A 40 -10.71 -13.99 2.41
N ASP A 41 -10.38 -13.07 1.51
CA ASP A 41 -10.19 -11.66 1.81
C ASP A 41 -11.45 -10.88 1.41
N ILE A 42 -11.99 -10.08 2.31
CA ILE A 42 -13.24 -9.34 2.12
C ILE A 42 -12.91 -7.86 2.07
N MET A 43 -13.20 -7.23 0.94
CA MET A 43 -12.90 -5.81 0.72
C MET A 43 -13.96 -5.15 -0.16
N THR A 44 -13.91 -3.83 -0.22
CA THR A 44 -14.77 -3.04 -1.10
C THR A 44 -14.17 -2.90 -2.48
N GLN A 45 -14.97 -2.49 -3.46
CA GLN A 45 -14.46 -2.21 -4.81
C GLN A 45 -13.36 -1.15 -4.76
N THR A 46 -13.59 -0.06 -4.04
CA THR A 46 -12.62 1.03 -3.88
C THR A 46 -11.30 0.54 -3.28
N GLU A 47 -11.34 -0.34 -2.28
CA GLU A 47 -10.14 -0.88 -1.67
C GLU A 47 -9.39 -1.84 -2.61
N LEU A 48 -10.12 -2.65 -3.38
CA LEU A 48 -9.51 -3.49 -4.41
C LEU A 48 -8.83 -2.63 -5.50
N ASP A 49 -9.51 -1.59 -5.99
CA ASP A 49 -8.97 -0.70 -7.02
C ASP A 49 -7.69 -0.01 -6.52
N GLN A 50 -7.67 0.45 -5.27
CA GLN A 50 -6.46 1.01 -4.64
C GLN A 50 -5.33 0.00 -4.51
N ARG A 51 -5.64 -1.26 -4.17
CA ARG A 51 -4.62 -2.32 -4.12
C ARG A 51 -4.07 -2.63 -5.51
N ILE A 52 -4.93 -2.65 -6.53
CA ILE A 52 -4.52 -2.85 -7.93
C ILE A 52 -3.61 -1.71 -8.39
N GLU A 53 -4.00 -0.45 -8.16
CA GLU A 53 -3.19 0.72 -8.53
C GLU A 53 -1.82 0.70 -7.84
N LYS A 54 -1.82 0.39 -6.54
CA LYS A 54 -0.57 0.23 -5.79
C LYS A 54 0.28 -0.92 -6.34
N ALA A 55 -0.31 -2.09 -6.57
CA ALA A 55 0.39 -3.24 -7.13
C ALA A 55 0.99 -2.94 -8.50
N MET A 56 0.28 -2.20 -9.36
CA MET A 56 0.81 -1.74 -10.65
C MET A 56 2.03 -0.87 -10.47
N ALA A 57 1.97 0.14 -9.59
CA ALA A 57 3.10 1.03 -9.32
C ALA A 57 4.29 0.26 -8.73
N ASP A 58 4.02 -0.65 -7.80
CA ASP A 58 5.00 -1.50 -7.14
C ASP A 58 5.71 -2.43 -8.13
N PHE A 59 4.95 -3.15 -8.98
CA PHE A 59 5.51 -4.06 -9.98
C PHE A 59 6.25 -3.34 -11.11
N THR A 60 5.73 -2.20 -11.58
CA THR A 60 6.40 -1.39 -12.61
C THR A 60 7.71 -0.77 -12.10
N SER A 61 7.86 -0.65 -10.78
CA SER A 61 9.11 -0.18 -10.16
C SER A 61 10.22 -1.24 -10.12
N LEU A 62 9.88 -2.52 -10.37
CA LEU A 62 10.83 -3.62 -10.45
C LEU A 62 11.47 -3.66 -11.84
N GLU A 63 12.79 -3.79 -11.87
CA GLU A 63 13.53 -3.81 -13.12
C GLU A 63 13.38 -5.20 -13.76
N GLY A 64 12.85 -5.24 -14.99
CA GLY A 64 12.58 -6.50 -15.70
C GLY A 64 11.11 -6.93 -15.70
N ILE A 65 10.23 -6.24 -14.97
CA ILE A 65 8.78 -6.39 -15.13
C ILE A 65 8.28 -5.37 -16.16
N SER A 66 7.69 -5.86 -17.25
CA SER A 66 6.96 -5.01 -18.18
C SER A 66 5.56 -4.69 -17.66
N GLU A 67 4.96 -3.59 -18.14
CA GLU A 67 3.57 -3.23 -17.82
C GLU A 67 2.60 -4.37 -18.15
N GLU A 68 2.80 -5.06 -19.28
CA GLU A 68 2.02 -6.24 -19.66
C GLU A 68 2.17 -7.41 -18.67
N LEU A 69 3.36 -7.63 -18.10
CA LEU A 69 3.57 -8.66 -17.09
C LEU A 69 2.92 -8.25 -15.76
N ALA A 70 3.03 -6.98 -15.36
CA ALA A 70 2.38 -6.46 -14.17
C ALA A 70 0.85 -6.62 -14.25
N GLU A 71 0.24 -6.30 -15.38
CA GLU A 71 -1.19 -6.51 -15.62
C GLU A 71 -1.59 -7.99 -15.52
N ARG A 72 -0.78 -8.91 -16.08
CA ARG A 72 -1.03 -10.36 -15.98
C ARG A 72 -0.95 -10.84 -14.54
N LEU A 73 0.07 -10.41 -13.80
CA LEU A 73 0.24 -10.76 -12.39
C LEU A 73 -0.98 -10.29 -11.56
N ILE A 74 -1.43 -9.06 -11.78
CA ILE A 74 -2.62 -8.54 -11.09
C ILE A 74 -3.88 -9.32 -11.50
N GLY A 75 -4.01 -9.68 -12.78
CA GLY A 75 -5.11 -10.49 -13.29
C GLY A 75 -5.19 -11.88 -12.65
N GLU A 76 -4.05 -12.49 -12.37
CA GLU A 76 -3.94 -13.76 -11.65
C GLU A 76 -4.11 -13.61 -10.12
N GLY A 77 -4.19 -12.37 -9.63
CA GLY A 77 -4.47 -12.03 -8.23
C GLY A 77 -3.24 -11.78 -7.36
N PHE A 78 -2.07 -11.59 -7.97
CA PHE A 78 -0.87 -11.12 -7.27
C PHE A 78 -1.00 -9.62 -7.02
N LEU A 79 -1.13 -9.21 -5.76
CA LEU A 79 -1.35 -7.81 -5.38
C LEU A 79 -0.26 -7.27 -4.46
N THR A 80 0.69 -8.11 -4.03
CA THR A 80 1.77 -7.74 -3.12
C THR A 80 3.08 -8.38 -3.53
N PHE A 81 4.21 -7.80 -3.09
CA PHE A 81 5.53 -8.40 -3.28
C PHE A 81 5.68 -9.77 -2.60
N ASP A 82 4.96 -10.01 -1.50
CA ASP A 82 4.91 -11.31 -0.83
C ASP A 82 4.28 -12.39 -1.73
N ASP A 83 3.25 -12.02 -2.50
CA ASP A 83 2.67 -12.95 -3.47
C ASP A 83 3.68 -13.30 -4.59
N LEU A 84 4.57 -12.37 -4.97
CA LEU A 84 5.62 -12.61 -5.95
C LEU A 84 6.75 -13.50 -5.42
N SER A 85 7.08 -13.46 -4.13
CA SER A 85 8.15 -14.31 -3.59
C SER A 85 7.73 -15.77 -3.48
N VAL A 86 6.42 -16.02 -3.32
CA VAL A 86 5.85 -17.38 -3.21
C VAL A 86 5.55 -17.99 -4.58
N ILE A 87 5.61 -17.20 -5.66
CA ILE A 87 5.32 -17.70 -7.00
C ILE A 87 6.35 -18.74 -7.45
N GLU A 88 5.89 -19.76 -8.18
CA GLU A 88 6.81 -20.71 -8.80
C GLU A 88 7.62 -20.00 -9.91
N PRO A 89 8.96 -20.12 -9.93
CA PRO A 89 9.79 -19.49 -10.96
C PRO A 89 9.36 -19.85 -12.38
N SER A 90 8.96 -21.11 -12.60
CA SER A 90 8.49 -21.60 -13.90
C SER A 90 7.22 -20.87 -14.39
N ALA A 91 6.31 -20.54 -13.47
CA ALA A 91 5.08 -19.80 -13.78
C ALA A 91 5.40 -18.35 -14.15
N LEU A 92 6.33 -17.71 -13.42
CA LEU A 92 6.75 -16.34 -13.74
C LEU A 92 7.45 -16.27 -15.11
N MET A 93 8.31 -17.24 -15.42
CA MET A 93 8.94 -17.38 -16.74
C MET A 93 7.88 -17.52 -17.85
N ALA A 94 6.88 -18.39 -17.65
CA ALA A 94 5.83 -18.62 -18.63
C ALA A 94 4.92 -17.40 -18.86
N MET A 95 4.63 -16.63 -17.80
CA MET A 95 3.79 -15.44 -17.89
C MET A 95 4.48 -14.25 -18.55
N GLY A 96 5.78 -14.06 -18.27
CA GLY A 96 6.53 -12.91 -18.76
C GLY A 96 7.45 -13.18 -19.94
N ASN A 97 7.49 -14.42 -20.45
CA ASN A 97 8.51 -14.88 -21.40
C ASN A 97 9.94 -14.53 -20.92
N LEU A 98 10.17 -14.66 -19.61
CA LEU A 98 11.41 -14.27 -18.96
C LEU A 98 12.42 -15.42 -18.93
N THR A 99 13.70 -15.08 -18.86
CA THR A 99 14.76 -16.05 -18.57
C THR A 99 14.82 -16.39 -17.08
N GLU A 100 15.46 -17.50 -16.73
CA GLU A 100 15.65 -17.93 -15.34
C GLU A 100 16.44 -16.89 -14.53
N ASP A 101 17.47 -16.29 -15.15
CA ASP A 101 18.24 -15.20 -14.55
C ASP A 101 17.37 -13.97 -14.27
N GLN A 102 16.49 -13.58 -15.20
CA GLN A 102 15.57 -12.46 -15.02
C GLN A 102 14.58 -12.73 -13.88
N VAL A 103 14.02 -13.94 -13.82
CA VAL A 103 13.11 -14.33 -12.74
C VAL A 103 13.80 -14.32 -11.39
N THR A 104 15.03 -14.82 -11.31
CA THR A 104 15.83 -14.78 -10.06
C THR A 104 16.07 -13.35 -9.61
N GLN A 105 16.43 -12.45 -10.53
CA GLN A 105 16.61 -11.03 -10.22
C GLN A 105 15.31 -10.36 -9.77
N ILE A 106 14.17 -10.67 -10.41
CA ILE A 106 12.87 -10.12 -10.04
C ILE A 106 12.46 -10.57 -8.64
N ILE A 107 12.66 -11.85 -8.29
CA ILE A 107 12.35 -12.38 -6.96
C ILE A 107 13.24 -11.70 -5.91
N GLU A 108 14.54 -11.59 -6.15
CA GLU A 108 15.48 -10.92 -5.24
C GLU A 108 15.12 -9.44 -5.03
N GLN A 109 14.77 -8.72 -6.11
CA GLN A 109 14.30 -7.34 -6.01
C GLN A 109 12.96 -7.24 -5.27
N ALA A 110 12.03 -8.17 -5.53
CA ALA A 110 10.73 -8.19 -4.85
C ALA A 110 10.89 -8.39 -3.33
N GLU A 111 11.79 -9.28 -2.90
CA GLU A 111 12.11 -9.47 -1.47
C GLU A 111 12.69 -8.21 -0.84
N GLN A 112 13.66 -7.56 -1.49
CA GLN A 112 14.26 -6.32 -0.99
C GLN A 112 13.21 -5.20 -0.88
N ARG A 113 12.38 -5.03 -1.91
CA ARG A 113 11.30 -4.02 -1.91
C ARG A 113 10.22 -4.34 -0.88
N ALA A 114 9.89 -5.62 -0.67
CA ALA A 114 8.95 -6.03 0.36
C ALA A 114 9.44 -5.62 1.75
N GLU A 115 10.72 -5.85 2.05
CA GLU A 115 11.31 -5.49 3.34
C GLU A 115 11.37 -3.96 3.54
N GLU A 116 11.70 -3.20 2.49
CA GLU A 116 11.66 -1.74 2.52
C GLU A 116 10.23 -1.20 2.73
N ALA A 117 9.26 -1.74 1.99
CA ALA A 117 7.85 -1.37 2.11
C ALA A 117 7.31 -1.70 3.51
N GLU A 118 7.70 -2.83 4.10
CA GLU A 118 7.34 -3.21 5.47
C GLU A 118 7.96 -2.25 6.50
N LYS A 119 9.24 -1.88 6.34
CA LYS A 119 9.90 -0.90 7.22
C LYS A 119 9.22 0.46 7.17
N LEU A 120 8.86 0.93 5.98
CA LEU A 120 8.13 2.19 5.79
C LEU A 120 6.73 2.13 6.41
N ALA A 121 5.98 1.07 6.14
CA ALA A 121 4.64 0.87 6.71
C ALA A 121 4.68 0.72 8.24
N ALA A 122 5.70 0.05 8.78
CA ALA A 122 5.91 -0.07 10.22
C ALA A 122 6.21 1.29 10.87
N GLN A 123 7.04 2.12 10.24
CA GLN A 123 7.34 3.47 10.71
C GLN A 123 6.10 4.38 10.67
N GLU A 124 5.30 4.34 9.61
CA GLU A 124 4.04 5.10 9.56
C GLU A 124 3.05 4.65 10.63
N LYS A 125 2.93 3.34 10.85
CA LYS A 125 2.03 2.77 11.87
C LYS A 125 2.51 3.07 13.29
N GLN A 126 3.82 3.22 13.51
CA GLN A 126 4.39 3.70 14.76
C GLN A 126 4.14 5.20 14.95
N ARG A 127 4.32 6.02 13.90
CA ARG A 127 4.03 7.46 13.90
C ARG A 127 2.55 7.76 14.12
N ALA A 128 1.65 6.94 13.58
CA ALA A 128 0.21 7.06 13.80
C ALA A 128 -0.23 6.62 15.21
N LYS A 129 0.56 5.81 15.91
CA LYS A 129 0.28 5.34 17.28
C LYS A 129 0.85 6.24 18.37
N GLN A 130 1.79 7.13 18.06
CA GLN A 130 2.23 8.23 18.92
C GLN A 130 1.65 9.56 18.42
N PRO A 131 0.41 9.94 18.78
CA PRO A 131 0.02 11.33 18.76
C PRO A 131 0.64 12.02 19.99
N GLU A 132 1.97 12.19 20.01
CA GLU A 132 2.61 13.03 21.02
C GLU A 132 2.86 14.44 20.45
N GLN A 133 2.07 15.37 21.00
CA GLN A 133 2.49 16.68 21.46
C GLN A 133 3.18 17.58 20.41
N GLN A 134 2.41 18.58 19.96
CA GLN A 134 2.96 19.80 19.36
C GLN A 134 4.19 20.29 20.11
N PRO A 135 5.35 20.48 19.46
CA PRO A 135 6.31 21.45 19.95
C PRO A 135 5.78 22.82 19.58
N ALA A 136 5.07 23.45 20.51
CA ALA A 136 4.92 24.89 20.55
C ALA A 136 6.31 25.50 20.83
N ALA A 137 7.06 25.88 19.80
CA ALA A 137 8.20 26.78 19.97
C ALA A 137 8.58 27.52 18.69
N ALA A 138 8.40 28.85 18.76
CA ALA A 138 9.25 29.87 18.18
C ALA A 138 9.24 30.04 16.64
N THR A 139 8.30 30.87 16.17
CA THR A 139 8.66 31.88 15.17
C THR A 139 8.63 33.24 15.86
N VAL A 140 9.80 33.63 16.37
CA VAL A 140 10.09 34.99 16.79
C VAL A 140 9.87 35.89 15.58
N SER A 141 8.89 36.79 15.64
CA SER A 141 8.76 37.87 14.67
C SER A 141 9.93 38.84 14.83
N PRO A 142 10.66 39.19 13.76
CA PRO A 142 11.46 40.41 13.74
C PRO A 142 10.73 41.40 12.84
N GLU A 143 9.84 42.22 13.39
CA GLU A 143 9.31 43.36 12.66
C GLU A 143 9.45 44.60 13.53
N GLN A 144 10.48 45.39 13.23
CA GLN A 144 10.54 46.87 13.21
C GLN A 144 11.92 47.23 12.59
N PRO A 145 12.06 48.27 11.73
CA PRO A 145 11.58 49.62 12.03
C PRO A 145 11.02 50.41 10.82
N THR A 146 10.08 51.32 11.07
CA THR A 146 9.93 52.54 10.25
C THR A 146 10.04 53.76 11.16
N PRO A 147 10.99 54.68 10.89
CA PRO A 147 11.14 55.91 11.64
C PRO A 147 10.25 56.99 11.04
N ASP A 148 9.26 57.46 11.79
CA ASP A 148 8.59 58.72 11.49
C ASP A 148 9.04 59.77 12.50
N GLN A 149 9.96 60.62 12.07
CA GLN A 149 10.39 61.81 12.80
C GLN A 149 9.61 63.03 12.31
N SER A 150 8.83 63.59 13.25
CA SER A 150 8.79 65.03 13.59
C SER A 150 8.03 66.00 12.65
N PRO A 151 7.71 67.24 13.11
CA PRO A 151 7.60 67.74 14.49
C PRO A 151 6.33 68.60 14.75
N GLY A 152 6.06 68.82 16.05
CA GLY A 152 5.93 70.16 16.65
C GLY A 152 4.79 71.10 16.25
N THR A 153 3.99 71.46 17.25
CA THR A 153 3.00 72.55 17.33
C THR A 153 3.54 73.95 16.98
N PRO A 154 2.67 74.97 16.78
CA PRO A 154 2.39 75.87 17.92
C PRO A 154 0.96 76.45 18.01
N THR A 155 0.54 76.73 19.25
CA THR A 155 -0.20 77.91 19.78
C THR A 155 -1.30 78.61 18.97
N THR A 156 -2.51 78.66 19.54
CA THR A 156 -3.23 79.87 20.04
C THR A 156 -4.47 79.46 20.81
#